data_AF-A0A2T0BDX3-F1
#
_entry.id   AF-A0A2T0BDX3-F1
#
_cell.length_a   1.000
_cell.length_b   1.000
_cell.length_c   1.000
_cell.angle_alpha   90.00
_cell.angle_beta   90.00
_cell.angle_gamma   90.00
#
_symmetry.space_group_name_H-M   'P 1'
#
loop_
_entity.id
_entity.type
_entity.pdbx_description
1 polymer ?
#
loop_
_entity_poly.entity_id
_entity_poly.type
_entity_poly.pdbx_seq_one_letter_code
_entity_poly.pdbx_strand_id
1 'polypeptide(L)'
;MPIFPELIELIKLARGTRSLTKFAKTCGISPGNLSKILNNENSQIPTPATLKKIAHNAQNNITLEQLMVAADYIPINQFDKKEFEENLTTTDKISLDQRMDEIKSELENNPSAFIFNDGSELSPAAVDSFLTAIEFALGVAKLTNKKRNTKK
;
A
#
# COMPACT_ATOMS: atom_id res chain seq x y z
N MET A 1 21.16 -6.99 11.64
CA MET A 1 20.03 -7.87 11.25
C MET A 1 19.00 -6.97 10.57
N PRO A 2 18.50 -7.29 9.37
CA PRO A 2 17.53 -6.45 8.71
C PRO A 2 16.23 -6.45 9.52
N ILE A 3 15.75 -5.26 9.85
CA ILE A 3 14.48 -5.03 10.52
C ILE A 3 13.51 -4.58 9.44
N PHE A 4 12.33 -5.19 9.36
CA PHE A 4 11.27 -4.81 8.42
C PHE A 4 10.13 -4.12 9.20
N PRO A 5 10.31 -2.85 9.64
CA PRO A 5 9.34 -2.16 10.48
C PRO A 5 7.99 -2.00 9.77
N GLU A 6 8.02 -1.74 8.47
CA GLU A 6 6.82 -1.57 7.64
C GLU A 6 6.00 -2.86 7.53
N LEU A 7 6.66 -4.01 7.37
CA LEU A 7 6.00 -5.32 7.35
C LEU A 7 5.29 -5.60 8.67
N ILE A 8 5.94 -5.28 9.80
CA ILE A 8 5.38 -5.48 11.14
C ILE A 8 4.12 -4.63 11.32
N GLU A 9 4.16 -3.35 10.92
CA GLU A 9 3.00 -2.46 10.98
C GLU A 9 1.85 -2.95 10.09
N LEU A 10 2.13 -3.38 8.86
CA LEU A 10 1.11 -3.96 7.98
C LEU A 10 0.49 -5.23 8.57
N ILE A 11 1.27 -6.10 9.23
CA ILE A 11 0.74 -7.30 9.90
C ILE A 11 -0.12 -6.92 11.10
N LYS A 12 0.22 -5.86 11.86
CA LYS A 12 -0.61 -5.34 12.96
C LYS A 12 -1.93 -4.78 12.43
N LEU A 13 -1.90 -4.04 11.32
CA LEU A 13 -3.09 -3.52 10.65
C LEU A 13 -3.94 -4.66 10.08
N ALA A 14 -3.32 -5.66 9.44
CA ALA A 14 -3.99 -6.85 8.92
C ALA A 14 -4.65 -7.66 10.03
N ARG A 15 -4.05 -7.73 11.23
CA ARG A 15 -4.67 -8.35 12.40
C ARG A 15 -5.94 -7.62 12.82
N GLY A 16 -5.93 -6.28 12.76
CA GLY A 16 -7.01 -5.42 13.23
C GLY A 16 -7.24 -5.59 14.74
N THR A 17 -8.50 -5.77 15.13
CA THR A 17 -8.92 -5.88 16.53
C THR A 17 -8.76 -7.29 17.13
N ARG A 18 -8.32 -8.26 16.32
CA ARG A 18 -8.17 -9.66 16.76
C ARG A 18 -6.96 -9.81 17.66
N SER A 19 -7.05 -10.72 18.64
CA SER A 19 -5.87 -11.14 19.40
C SER A 19 -4.87 -11.86 18.49
N LEU A 20 -3.59 -11.80 18.82
CA LEU A 20 -2.51 -12.46 18.07
C LEU A 20 -2.81 -13.94 17.86
N THR A 21 -3.21 -14.65 18.92
CA THR A 21 -3.55 -16.08 18.87
C THR A 21 -4.72 -16.37 17.94
N LYS A 22 -5.77 -15.54 17.97
CA LYS A 22 -6.95 -15.71 17.11
C LYS A 22 -6.57 -15.49 15.65
N PHE A 23 -5.84 -14.42 15.37
CA PHE A 23 -5.39 -14.11 14.02
C PHE A 23 -4.44 -15.17 13.45
N ALA A 24 -3.45 -15.62 14.23
CA ALA A 24 -2.53 -16.68 13.83
C ALA A 24 -3.28 -17.98 13.46
N LYS A 25 -4.23 -18.40 14.30
CA LYS A 25 -5.08 -19.57 14.04
C LYS A 25 -5.89 -19.41 12.76
N THR A 26 -6.51 -18.25 12.54
CA THR A 26 -7.28 -17.96 11.32
C THR A 26 -6.40 -18.01 10.07
N CYS A 27 -5.15 -17.51 10.15
CA CYS A 27 -4.20 -17.59 9.05
C CYS A 27 -3.57 -18.99 8.86
N GLY A 28 -3.81 -19.94 9.76
CA GLY A 28 -3.13 -21.24 9.73
C GLY A 28 -1.62 -21.13 9.99
N ILE A 29 -1.22 -20.22 10.89
CA ILE A 29 0.17 -19.97 11.33
C ILE A 29 0.23 -20.21 12.83
N SER A 30 1.35 -20.73 13.35
CA SER A 30 1.50 -20.88 14.80
C SER A 30 1.61 -19.52 15.48
N PRO A 31 0.95 -19.29 16.64
CA PRO A 31 1.05 -18.03 17.37
C PRO A 31 2.50 -17.63 17.71
N GLY A 32 3.35 -18.61 18.03
CA GLY A 32 4.77 -18.37 18.28
C GLY A 32 5.52 -17.85 17.05
N ASN A 33 5.21 -18.37 15.85
CA ASN A 33 5.86 -17.89 14.63
C ASN A 33 5.40 -16.47 14.28
N LEU A 34 4.11 -16.17 14.43
CA LEU A 34 3.60 -14.80 14.24
C LEU A 34 4.19 -13.82 15.27
N SER A 35 4.33 -14.24 16.53
CA SER A 35 4.95 -13.41 17.58
C SER A 35 6.41 -13.11 17.26
N LYS A 36 7.19 -14.10 16.81
CA LYS A 36 8.58 -13.90 16.40
C LYS A 36 8.72 -12.92 15.25
N ILE A 37 7.80 -12.95 14.30
CA ILE A 37 7.76 -11.98 13.18
C ILE A 37 7.48 -10.58 13.73
N LEU A 38 6.48 -10.41 14.61
CA LEU A 38 6.08 -9.12 15.16
C LEU A 38 7.12 -8.52 16.13
N ASN A 39 7.85 -9.36 16.85
CA ASN A 39 8.91 -8.94 17.78
C ASN A 39 10.28 -8.84 17.10
N ASN A 40 10.36 -9.09 15.78
CA ASN A 40 11.61 -9.10 15.02
C ASN A 40 12.65 -10.11 15.58
N GLU A 41 12.18 -11.18 16.21
CA GLU A 41 13.02 -12.27 16.73
C GLU A 41 13.31 -13.34 15.66
N ASN A 42 12.61 -13.28 14.53
CA ASN A 42 12.84 -14.18 13.42
C ASN A 42 13.95 -13.62 12.54
N SER A 43 15.07 -14.33 12.45
CA SER A 43 16.19 -13.96 11.57
C SER A 43 15.88 -14.13 10.07
N GLN A 44 14.68 -14.61 9.73
CA GLN A 44 14.26 -14.89 8.36
C GLN A 44 12.97 -14.16 8.01
N ILE A 45 12.96 -13.62 6.79
CA ILE A 45 11.81 -13.00 6.16
C ILE A 45 10.68 -14.04 6.04
N PRO A 46 9.42 -13.71 6.40
CA PRO A 46 8.31 -14.64 6.24
C PRO A 46 8.14 -15.04 4.79
N THR A 47 8.09 -16.34 4.50
CA THR A 47 7.93 -16.80 3.10
C THR A 47 6.71 -16.20 2.41
N PRO A 48 6.71 -16.04 1.08
CA PRO A 48 5.54 -15.54 0.33
C PRO A 48 4.26 -16.35 0.59
N ALA A 49 4.40 -17.67 0.84
CA ALA A 49 3.28 -18.52 1.23
C ALA A 49 2.67 -18.12 2.58
N THR A 50 3.50 -17.70 3.54
CA THR A 50 3.05 -17.15 4.83
C THR A 50 2.36 -15.80 4.63
N LEU A 51 2.93 -14.91 3.83
CA LEU A 51 2.35 -13.60 3.54
C LEU A 51 0.98 -13.73 2.84
N LYS A 52 0.84 -14.68 1.91
CA LYS A 52 -0.44 -14.98 1.24
C LYS A 52 -1.53 -15.41 2.22
N LYS A 53 -1.19 -16.22 3.23
CA LYS A 53 -2.13 -16.64 4.28
C LYS A 53 -2.57 -15.47 5.16
N ILE A 54 -1.65 -14.55 5.46
CA ILE A 54 -1.92 -13.33 6.23
C ILE A 54 -2.84 -12.41 5.43
N ALA A 55 -2.51 -12.11 4.17
CA ALA A 55 -3.30 -11.26 3.28
C ALA A 55 -4.74 -11.77 3.10
N HIS A 56 -4.90 -13.08 2.87
CA HIS A 56 -6.22 -13.68 2.67
C HIS A 56 -7.16 -13.52 3.88
N ASN A 57 -6.59 -13.42 5.08
CA ASN A 57 -7.33 -13.27 6.32
C ASN A 57 -7.16 -11.87 6.93
N ALA A 58 -6.61 -10.92 6.19
CA ALA A 58 -6.34 -9.57 6.68
C ALA A 58 -7.64 -8.77 6.85
N GLN A 59 -7.64 -7.90 7.86
CA GLN A 59 -8.58 -6.80 7.99
C GLN A 59 -7.93 -5.53 7.42
N ASN A 60 -8.74 -4.49 7.18
CA ASN A 60 -8.27 -3.19 6.66
C ASN A 60 -7.74 -3.22 5.21
N ASN A 61 -8.24 -4.13 4.36
CA ASN A 61 -7.90 -4.21 2.93
C ASN A 61 -6.39 -4.32 2.63
N ILE A 62 -5.60 -4.92 3.54
CA ILE A 62 -4.17 -5.15 3.30
C ILE A 62 -4.00 -6.23 2.22
N THR A 63 -3.31 -5.89 1.13
CA THR A 63 -3.09 -6.82 0.01
C THR A 63 -1.81 -7.64 0.17
N LEU A 64 -1.72 -8.72 -0.60
CA LEU A 64 -0.49 -9.52 -0.66
C LEU A 64 0.67 -8.71 -1.21
N GLU A 65 0.45 -7.86 -2.22
CA GLU A 65 1.54 -7.05 -2.78
C GLU A 65 2.12 -6.10 -1.75
N GLN A 66 1.28 -5.43 -0.94
CA GLN A 66 1.75 -4.54 0.15
C GLN A 66 2.66 -5.28 1.14
N LEU A 67 2.28 -6.50 1.54
CA LEU A 67 3.09 -7.33 2.42
C LEU A 67 4.39 -7.81 1.75
N MET A 68 4.35 -8.12 0.45
CA MET A 68 5.52 -8.58 -0.30
C MET A 68 6.52 -7.46 -0.56
N VAL A 69 6.04 -6.25 -0.83
CA VAL A 69 6.86 -5.04 -0.96
C VAL A 69 7.53 -4.70 0.37
N ALA A 70 6.77 -4.70 1.46
CA ALA A 70 7.33 -4.43 2.80
C ALA A 70 8.28 -5.52 3.31
N ALA A 71 8.20 -6.73 2.76
CA ALA A 71 9.10 -7.84 3.01
C ALA A 71 10.27 -7.91 2.02
N ASP A 72 10.44 -6.89 1.16
CA ASP A 72 11.52 -6.76 0.17
C ASP A 72 11.55 -7.90 -0.87
N TYR A 73 10.40 -8.55 -1.10
CA TYR A 73 10.24 -9.56 -2.16
C TYR A 73 9.94 -8.95 -3.53
N ILE A 74 9.34 -7.76 -3.55
CA ILE A 74 8.96 -7.06 -4.77
C ILE A 74 9.45 -5.61 -4.66
N PRO A 75 10.21 -5.10 -5.63
CA PRO A 75 10.54 -3.68 -5.67
C PRO A 75 9.26 -2.85 -5.85
N ILE A 76 9.15 -1.73 -5.14
CA ILE A 76 7.98 -0.82 -5.15
C ILE A 76 7.55 -0.42 -6.58
N ASN A 77 8.46 -0.51 -7.57
CA ASN A 77 8.21 -0.21 -8.98
C ASN A 77 7.48 -1.31 -9.78
N GLN A 78 7.05 -2.42 -9.17
CA GLN A 78 6.33 -3.53 -9.86
C GLN A 78 4.86 -3.71 -9.44
N PHE A 79 4.20 -2.66 -8.93
CA PHE A 79 2.74 -2.62 -8.99
C PHE A 79 2.31 -2.41 -10.46
N ASP A 80 1.39 -3.24 -10.97
CA ASP A 80 1.03 -3.34 -12.38
C ASP A 80 0.43 -2.04 -12.96
N LYS A 81 1.30 -1.09 -13.29
CA LYS A 81 1.00 0.13 -14.07
C LYS A 81 0.41 -0.21 -15.45
N LYS A 82 0.72 -1.40 -15.97
CA LYS A 82 0.33 -1.88 -17.30
C LYS A 82 -1.17 -2.09 -17.48
N GLU A 83 -1.83 -2.79 -16.56
CA GLU A 83 -3.29 -3.04 -16.64
C GLU A 83 -4.09 -1.72 -16.53
N PHE A 84 -3.52 -0.72 -15.86
CA PHE A 84 -4.09 0.61 -15.70
C PHE A 84 -3.92 1.50 -16.94
N GLU A 85 -2.71 1.58 -17.49
CA GLU A 85 -2.41 2.42 -18.67
C GLU A 85 -3.13 1.95 -19.94
N GLU A 86 -3.41 0.64 -20.04
CA GLU A 86 -4.12 0.01 -21.16
C GLU A 86 -5.62 0.30 -21.17
N ASN A 87 -6.22 0.66 -20.02
CA ASN A 87 -7.66 0.91 -19.89
C ASN A 87 -8.05 2.41 -19.85
N LEU A 88 -7.07 3.33 -19.83
CA LEU A 88 -7.29 4.77 -19.86
C LEU A 88 -7.38 5.29 -21.30
N THR A 89 -8.47 6.00 -21.63
CA THR A 89 -8.59 6.72 -22.91
C THR A 89 -7.70 7.97 -22.93
N THR A 90 -7.33 8.47 -24.10
CA THR A 90 -6.46 9.66 -24.25
C THR A 90 -6.97 10.89 -23.49
N THR A 91 -8.28 11.11 -23.49
CA THR A 91 -8.93 12.19 -22.72
C THR A 91 -8.82 11.98 -21.20
N ASP A 92 -8.71 10.73 -20.75
CA ASP A 92 -8.50 10.48 -19.33
C ASP A 92 -7.10 10.84 -18.87
N LYS A 93 -6.11 10.51 -19.68
CA LYS A 93 -4.70 10.81 -19.42
C LYS A 93 -4.51 12.33 -19.28
N ILE A 94 -5.03 13.10 -20.24
CA ILE A 94 -4.99 14.58 -20.22
C ILE A 94 -5.58 15.16 -18.93
N SER A 95 -6.76 14.70 -18.50
CA SER A 95 -7.37 15.23 -17.27
C SER A 95 -6.66 14.80 -15.98
N LEU A 96 -5.95 13.67 -16.01
CA LEU A 96 -5.18 13.19 -14.88
C LEU A 96 -3.88 13.98 -14.77
N ASP A 97 -3.23 14.26 -15.89
CA ASP A 97 -2.03 15.10 -15.96
C ASP A 97 -2.34 16.51 -15.45
N GLN A 98 -3.44 17.12 -15.91
CA GLN A 98 -3.90 18.43 -15.42
C GLN A 98 -4.13 18.42 -13.91
N ARG A 99 -4.78 17.37 -13.40
CA ARG A 99 -5.02 17.25 -11.96
C ARG A 99 -3.72 17.04 -11.18
N MET A 100 -2.73 16.39 -11.79
CA MET A 100 -1.43 16.20 -11.17
C MET A 100 -0.60 17.46 -11.10
N ASP A 101 -0.61 18.26 -12.16
CA ASP A 101 0.04 19.56 -12.16
C ASP A 101 -0.55 20.47 -11.08
N GLU A 102 -1.88 20.44 -10.89
CA GLU A 102 -2.55 21.15 -9.79
C GLU A 102 -2.07 20.65 -8.41
N ILE A 103 -2.06 19.34 -8.18
CA ILE A 103 -1.65 18.76 -6.88
C ILE A 103 -0.17 19.05 -6.59
N LYS A 104 0.70 18.98 -7.61
CA LYS A 104 2.10 19.34 -7.47
C LYS A 104 2.27 20.83 -7.14
N SER A 105 1.51 21.69 -7.80
CA SER A 105 1.51 23.13 -7.52
C SER A 105 0.98 23.44 -6.10
N GLU A 106 -0.03 22.71 -5.63
CA GLU A 106 -0.53 22.84 -4.25
C GLU A 106 0.51 22.38 -3.22
N LEU A 107 1.24 21.31 -3.48
CA LEU A 107 2.36 20.84 -2.65
C LEU A 107 3.47 21.89 -2.54
N GLU A 108 3.82 22.55 -3.65
CA GLU A 108 4.87 23.57 -3.68
C GLU A 108 4.44 24.88 -3.00
N ASN A 109 3.18 25.29 -3.18
CA ASN A 109 2.67 26.57 -2.68
C ASN A 109 2.06 26.50 -1.28
N ASN A 110 1.62 25.32 -0.85
CA ASN A 110 1.02 25.09 0.45
C ASN A 110 1.46 23.74 1.06
N PRO A 111 2.75 23.61 1.43
CA PRO A 111 3.28 22.38 2.03
C PRO A 111 2.56 22.00 3.34
N SER A 112 1.93 22.97 4.01
CA SER A 112 1.13 22.74 5.22
C SER A 112 -0.17 21.95 4.98
N ALA A 113 -0.60 21.77 3.73
CA ALA A 113 -1.71 20.88 3.39
C ALA A 113 -1.33 19.38 3.50
N PHE A 114 -0.04 19.06 3.49
CA PHE A 114 0.48 17.69 3.40
C PHE A 114 1.57 17.39 4.45
N ILE A 115 1.43 17.96 5.64
CA ILE A 115 2.26 17.67 6.81
C ILE A 115 1.75 16.40 7.51
N PHE A 116 2.68 15.60 8.02
CA PHE A 116 2.35 14.47 8.87
C PHE A 116 1.78 14.96 10.22
N ASN A 117 1.09 14.09 10.94
CA ASN A 117 0.50 14.43 12.25
C ASN A 117 1.53 14.86 13.31
N ASP A 118 2.81 14.59 13.08
CA ASP A 118 3.92 15.04 13.91
C ASP A 118 4.49 16.41 13.47
N GLY A 119 3.88 17.05 12.45
CA GLY A 119 4.29 18.33 11.89
C GLY A 119 5.47 18.24 10.93
N SER A 120 5.97 17.04 10.61
CA SER A 120 7.07 16.87 9.65
C SER A 120 6.57 17.04 8.20
N GLU A 121 7.39 17.71 7.39
CA GLU A 121 7.15 17.87 5.96
C GLU A 121 7.60 16.62 5.18
N LEU A 122 7.01 16.42 3.99
CA LEU A 122 7.45 15.41 3.06
C LEU A 122 8.87 15.73 2.57
N SER A 123 9.80 14.78 2.75
CA SER A 123 11.12 14.89 2.11
C SER A 123 10.98 14.82 0.58
N PRO A 124 11.94 15.36 -0.21
CA PRO A 124 11.87 15.30 -1.68
C PRO A 124 11.66 13.89 -2.23
N ALA A 125 12.31 12.88 -1.65
CA ALA A 125 12.12 11.48 -2.04
C ALA A 125 10.72 10.93 -1.69
N ALA A 126 10.13 11.42 -0.59
CA ALA A 126 8.78 11.07 -0.19
C ALA A 126 7.72 11.78 -1.06
N VAL A 127 7.99 12.99 -1.57
CA VAL A 127 7.12 13.72 -2.50
C VAL A 127 6.93 12.91 -3.79
N ASP A 128 7.99 12.40 -4.40
CA ASP A 128 7.89 11.59 -5.63
C ASP A 128 7.09 10.30 -5.41
N SER A 129 7.32 9.63 -4.27
CA SER A 129 6.58 8.43 -3.88
C SER A 129 5.09 8.74 -3.67
N PHE A 130 4.79 9.89 -3.07
CA PHE A 130 3.43 10.36 -2.82
C PHE A 130 2.69 10.71 -4.12
N LEU A 131 3.33 11.46 -5.03
CA LEU A 131 2.76 11.79 -6.35
C LEU A 131 2.46 10.52 -7.14
N THR A 132 3.37 9.54 -7.13
CA THR A 132 3.15 8.25 -7.79
C THR A 132 1.92 7.52 -7.22
N ALA A 133 1.74 7.54 -5.89
CA ALA A 133 0.59 6.90 -5.24
C ALA A 133 -0.74 7.60 -5.59
N ILE A 134 -0.74 8.94 -5.65
CA ILE A 134 -1.92 9.72 -6.06
C ILE A 134 -2.27 9.45 -7.53
N GLU A 135 -1.27 9.34 -8.41
CA GLU A 135 -1.48 9.11 -9.86
C GLU A 135 -2.31 7.85 -10.08
N PHE A 136 -1.87 6.80 -9.39
CA PHE A 136 -2.53 5.52 -9.38
C PHE A 136 -3.95 5.63 -8.78
N ALA A 137 -4.09 6.22 -7.59
CA ALA A 137 -5.39 6.34 -6.92
C ALA A 137 -6.43 7.08 -7.78
N LEU A 138 -6.02 8.16 -8.47
CA LEU A 138 -6.89 8.94 -9.34
C LEU A 138 -7.36 8.14 -10.55
N GLY A 139 -6.47 7.42 -11.24
CA GLY A 139 -6.94 6.63 -12.36
C GLY A 139 -7.75 5.40 -11.95
N VAL A 140 -7.52 4.80 -10.76
CA VAL A 140 -8.36 3.71 -10.25
C VAL A 140 -9.77 4.24 -9.97
N ALA A 141 -9.88 5.42 -9.35
CA ALA A 141 -11.16 6.10 -9.15
C ALA A 141 -11.86 6.37 -10.49
N LYS A 142 -11.10 6.79 -11.51
CA LYS A 142 -11.65 7.09 -12.83
C LYS A 142 -12.16 5.84 -13.56
N LEU A 143 -11.41 4.76 -13.54
CA LEU A 143 -11.82 3.47 -14.10
C LEU A 143 -13.05 2.91 -13.36
N THR A 144 -13.09 3.06 -12.04
CA THR A 144 -14.24 2.65 -11.22
C THR A 144 -15.50 3.43 -11.60
N ASN A 145 -15.37 4.75 -11.83
CA ASN A 145 -16.48 5.58 -12.28
C ASN A 145 -16.95 5.20 -13.70
N LYS A 146 -16.03 4.86 -14.62
CA LYS A 146 -16.37 4.36 -15.95
C LYS A 146 -17.15 3.04 -15.89
N LYS A 147 -16.68 2.06 -15.11
CA LYS A 147 -17.37 0.77 -14.91
C LYS A 147 -18.75 0.90 -14.26
N ARG A 148 -18.97 1.96 -13.46
CA ARG A 148 -20.28 2.28 -12.87
C ARG A 148 -21.24 2.93 -13.87
N ASN A 149 -20.74 3.77 -14.78
CA ASN A 149 -21.54 4.48 -15.77
C ASN A 149 -21.93 3.64 -17.00
N THR A 150 -21.29 2.48 -17.23
CA THR A 150 -21.65 1.54 -18.30
C THR A 150 -22.69 0.49 -17.90
N LYS A 151 -23.17 0.49 -16.64
CA LYS A 151 -24.23 -0.41 -16.14
C LYS A 151 -25.65 0.18 -16.17
N LYS A 152 -25.91 1.16 -17.04
CA LYS A 152 -27.26 1.68 -17.30
C LYS A 152 -27.72 1.34 -18.70
#